data_AF-A0A8H8JV99-F1
#
_entry.id   AF-A0A8H8JV99-F1
#
_cell.length_a   1.000
_cell.length_b   1.000
_cell.length_c   1.000
_cell.angle_alpha   90.00
_cell.angle_beta   90.00
_cell.angle_gamma   90.00
#
_symmetry.space_group_name_H-M   'P 1'
#
loop_
_entity.id
_entity.type
_entity.pdbx_description
1 polymer ?
#
loop_
_entity_poly.entity_id
_entity_poly.type
_entity_poly.pdbx_seq_one_letter_code
_entity_poly.pdbx_strand_id
1 'polypeptide(L)'
;MTGNVRSGYALIRLMAPVCMQVASSDPMLWPRDPSSNGISFAHALLPPRREIHRFITMDNLSALLFGLPLLLEYDLSFSMIETEKGRPTDWVHGCPNRFLYSIARINQWRERRTNRDPLCKEIEEDTWAWRTESAYDPEADSGKHTLRVAVQEGWRHTVLIYLYMGMCEVTSHDPRVQSSVRQISRLYTIIQSNFAAGMMAPVLVAAACARSEADRARFHALVSHSGSSKIQLLKNMNFAGVLDHLWQGVAANGAPVTWEDYLNSRRAVIDVGV
;
A
#
# COMPACT_ATOMS: atom_id res chain seq x y z
N MET A 1 -5.69 -9.62 -23.98
CA MET A 1 -4.87 -10.55 -23.18
C MET A 1 -5.11 -10.26 -21.72
N THR A 2 -5.93 -11.07 -21.06
CA THR A 2 -6.25 -10.99 -19.63
C THR A 2 -5.07 -11.56 -18.83
N GLY A 3 -4.24 -10.69 -18.25
CA GLY A 3 -3.20 -11.14 -17.32
C GLY A 3 -3.86 -11.75 -16.08
N ASN A 4 -3.67 -13.05 -15.86
CA ASN A 4 -4.10 -13.74 -14.66
C ASN A 4 -3.23 -13.26 -13.47
N VAL A 5 -3.84 -12.99 -12.32
CA VAL A 5 -3.18 -12.63 -11.05
C VAL A 5 -2.03 -13.59 -10.72
N ARG A 6 -2.26 -14.88 -10.92
CA ARG A 6 -1.27 -15.94 -10.77
C ARG A 6 -0.04 -15.72 -11.64
N SER A 7 -0.23 -15.27 -12.89
CA SER A 7 0.87 -14.96 -13.81
C SER A 7 1.63 -13.70 -13.41
N GLY A 8 0.92 -12.67 -12.91
CA GLY A 8 1.54 -11.44 -12.43
C GLY A 8 2.40 -11.65 -11.17
N TYR A 9 1.88 -12.37 -10.18
CA TYR A 9 2.64 -12.69 -8.97
C TYR A 9 3.76 -13.69 -9.25
N ALA A 10 3.55 -14.69 -10.11
CA ALA A 10 4.62 -15.60 -10.55
C ALA A 10 5.77 -14.83 -11.21
N LEU A 11 5.49 -13.81 -12.01
CA LEU A 11 6.53 -12.96 -12.59
C LEU A 11 7.35 -12.24 -11.50
N ILE A 12 6.69 -11.69 -10.47
CA ILE A 12 7.38 -11.04 -9.36
C ILE A 12 8.25 -12.02 -8.58
N ARG A 13 7.75 -13.24 -8.32
CA ARG A 13 8.56 -14.32 -7.74
C ARG A 13 9.79 -14.65 -8.58
N LEU A 14 9.65 -14.71 -9.91
CA LEU A 14 10.76 -14.95 -10.82
C LEU A 14 11.79 -13.81 -10.84
N MET A 15 11.36 -12.57 -10.58
CA MET A 15 12.25 -11.41 -10.52
C MET A 15 13.02 -11.31 -9.20
N ALA A 16 12.57 -11.94 -8.12
CA ALA A 16 13.17 -11.80 -6.79
C ALA A 16 14.67 -12.16 -6.75
N PRO A 17 15.13 -13.30 -7.33
CA PRO A 17 16.56 -13.62 -7.36
C PRO A 17 17.40 -12.60 -8.13
N VAL A 18 16.86 -12.06 -9.24
CA VAL A 18 17.53 -11.03 -10.04
C VAL A 18 17.64 -9.72 -9.26
N CYS A 19 16.56 -9.32 -8.57
CA CYS A 19 16.56 -8.15 -7.69
C CYS A 19 17.63 -8.28 -6.60
N MET A 20 17.73 -9.45 -5.97
CA MET A 20 18.77 -9.74 -4.97
C MET A 20 20.18 -9.64 -5.55
N GLN A 21 20.43 -10.22 -6.72
CA GLN A 21 21.75 -10.17 -7.36
C GLN A 21 22.18 -8.73 -7.71
N VAL A 22 21.23 -7.92 -8.19
CA VAL A 22 21.48 -6.50 -8.47
C VAL A 22 21.74 -5.74 -7.17
N ALA A 23 20.94 -5.99 -6.13
CA ALA A 23 21.11 -5.34 -4.83
C ALA A 23 22.45 -5.69 -4.15
N SER A 24 22.86 -6.96 -4.19
CA SER A 24 24.14 -7.41 -3.60
C SER A 24 25.36 -6.83 -4.30
N SER A 25 25.20 -6.33 -5.53
CA SER A 25 26.27 -5.70 -6.30
C SER A 25 26.43 -4.20 -6.00
N ASP A 26 25.48 -3.59 -5.29
CA ASP A 26 25.52 -2.17 -4.88
C ASP A 26 25.76 -2.07 -3.36
N PRO A 27 26.93 -1.59 -2.91
CA PRO A 27 27.24 -1.46 -1.48
C PRO A 27 26.30 -0.53 -0.69
N MET A 28 25.55 0.36 -1.36
CA MET A 28 24.53 1.20 -0.71
C MET A 28 23.24 0.43 -0.45
N LEU A 29 22.92 -0.55 -1.29
CA LEU A 29 21.75 -1.41 -1.14
C LEU A 29 22.01 -2.58 -0.21
N TRP A 30 23.23 -3.08 -0.20
CA TRP A 30 23.66 -4.14 0.69
C TRP A 30 24.85 -3.65 1.52
N PRO A 31 24.60 -2.85 2.58
CA PRO A 31 25.65 -2.40 3.47
C PRO A 31 26.39 -3.62 4.02
N ARG A 32 27.73 -3.57 4.05
CA ARG A 32 28.54 -4.65 4.65
C ARG A 32 28.47 -4.68 6.19
N ASP A 33 27.45 -4.06 6.75
CA ASP A 33 27.21 -4.06 8.19
C ASP A 33 26.77 -5.47 8.63
N PRO A 34 27.47 -6.11 9.59
CA PRO A 34 27.07 -7.41 10.13
C PRO A 34 25.65 -7.46 10.70
N SER A 35 25.06 -6.31 11.02
CA SER A 35 23.68 -6.19 11.53
C SER A 35 22.62 -6.02 10.43
N SER A 36 23.04 -5.76 9.18
CA SER A 36 22.12 -5.63 8.05
C SER A 36 21.75 -7.01 7.51
N ASN A 37 20.47 -7.36 7.63
CA ASN A 37 19.95 -8.67 7.20
C ASN A 37 19.20 -8.61 5.86
N GLY A 38 19.32 -7.52 5.09
CA GLY A 38 18.53 -7.38 3.87
C GLY A 38 18.88 -6.17 3.02
N ILE A 39 18.08 -5.95 1.98
CA ILE A 39 18.23 -4.79 1.11
C ILE A 39 17.87 -3.53 1.88
N SER A 40 18.76 -2.54 1.91
CA SER A 40 18.50 -1.23 2.51
C SER A 40 17.32 -0.56 1.81
N PHE A 41 16.18 -0.51 2.50
CA PHE A 41 14.94 -0.04 1.92
C PHE A 41 15.01 1.44 1.55
N ALA A 42 15.55 2.26 2.46
CA ALA A 42 15.64 3.70 2.26
C ALA A 42 16.48 4.05 1.03
N HIS A 43 17.64 3.41 0.85
CA HIS A 43 18.50 3.63 -0.31
C HIS A 43 17.92 3.07 -1.61
N ALA A 44 17.12 2.00 -1.53
CA ALA A 44 16.47 1.39 -2.67
C ALA A 44 15.36 2.25 -3.29
N LEU A 45 14.71 3.10 -2.49
CA LEU A 45 13.69 4.02 -2.97
C LEU A 45 14.27 5.28 -3.63
N LEU A 46 15.58 5.52 -3.53
CA LEU A 46 16.24 6.67 -4.11
C LEU A 46 16.68 6.45 -5.58
N PRO A 47 16.62 7.50 -6.43
CA PRO A 47 17.25 7.47 -7.74
C PRO A 47 18.76 7.14 -7.66
N PRO A 48 19.33 6.45 -8.66
CA PRO A 48 18.73 6.05 -9.95
C PRO A 48 18.06 4.65 -9.96
N ARG A 49 17.79 4.04 -8.80
CA ARG A 49 17.48 2.60 -8.64
C ARG A 49 16.04 2.21 -8.98
N ARG A 50 15.54 2.66 -10.13
CA ARG A 50 14.12 2.56 -10.51
C ARG A 50 13.58 1.14 -10.54
N GLU A 51 14.35 0.15 -11.01
CA GLU A 51 13.86 -1.23 -11.09
C GLU A 51 13.79 -1.91 -9.72
N ILE A 52 14.76 -1.64 -8.84
CA ILE A 52 14.71 -2.11 -7.45
C ILE A 52 13.54 -1.44 -6.71
N HIS A 53 13.39 -0.12 -6.85
CA HIS A 53 12.24 0.61 -6.29
C HIS A 53 10.92 -0.04 -6.73
N ARG A 54 10.72 -0.26 -8.04
CA ARG A 54 9.51 -0.93 -8.55
C ARG A 54 9.30 -2.32 -7.95
N PHE A 55 10.35 -3.14 -7.87
CA PHE A 55 10.24 -4.47 -7.28
C PHE A 55 9.77 -4.38 -5.82
N ILE A 56 10.43 -3.56 -5.01
CA ILE A 56 10.10 -3.38 -3.59
C ILE A 56 8.69 -2.86 -3.41
N THR A 57 8.25 -1.90 -4.24
CA THR A 57 6.87 -1.43 -4.21
C THR A 57 5.90 -2.57 -4.49
N MET A 58 6.15 -3.39 -5.50
CA MET A 58 5.26 -4.49 -5.87
C MET A 58 5.23 -5.59 -4.82
N ASP A 59 6.36 -5.92 -4.21
CA ASP A 59 6.45 -6.90 -3.12
C ASP A 59 5.66 -6.43 -1.88
N ASN A 60 5.87 -5.18 -1.45
CA ASN A 60 5.20 -4.62 -0.28
C ASN A 60 3.70 -4.37 -0.49
N LEU A 61 3.30 -3.94 -1.69
CA LEU A 61 1.88 -3.84 -2.03
C LEU A 61 1.23 -5.21 -2.18
N SER A 62 2.00 -6.23 -2.57
CA SER A 62 1.49 -7.61 -2.59
C SER A 62 1.21 -8.12 -1.18
N ALA A 63 2.12 -7.88 -0.24
CA ALA A 63 1.93 -8.20 1.16
C ALA A 63 0.76 -7.43 1.79
N LEU A 64 0.61 -6.14 1.48
CA LEU A 64 -0.54 -5.35 1.93
C LEU A 64 -1.86 -5.90 1.36
N LEU A 65 -2.01 -5.91 0.04
CA LEU A 65 -3.31 -6.10 -0.61
C LEU A 65 -3.71 -7.56 -0.71
N PHE A 66 -2.74 -8.46 -0.84
CA PHE A 66 -2.95 -9.89 -0.93
C PHE A 66 -2.44 -10.63 0.30
N GLY A 67 -1.99 -10.00 1.39
CA GLY A 67 -1.50 -10.75 2.56
C GLY A 67 -0.48 -11.84 2.20
N LEU A 68 0.33 -11.59 1.17
CA LEU A 68 1.37 -12.51 0.70
C LEU A 68 2.63 -12.31 1.55
N PRO A 69 3.42 -13.35 1.82
CA PRO A 69 4.74 -13.17 2.41
C PRO A 69 5.59 -12.25 1.53
N LEU A 70 6.42 -11.42 2.16
CA LEU A 70 7.45 -10.66 1.47
C LEU A 70 8.41 -11.64 0.79
N LEU A 71 8.80 -11.33 -0.44
CA LEU A 71 9.73 -12.16 -1.19
C LEU A 71 11.17 -11.94 -0.78
N LEU A 72 11.51 -10.73 -0.33
CA LEU A 72 12.85 -10.33 0.09
C LEU A 72 12.85 -9.75 1.50
N GLU A 73 13.99 -9.90 2.19
CA GLU A 73 14.21 -9.21 3.45
C GLU A 73 14.69 -7.78 3.21
N TYR A 74 14.07 -6.86 3.95
CA TYR A 74 14.37 -5.44 3.90
C TYR A 74 14.99 -4.96 5.21
N ASP A 75 16.07 -4.20 5.09
CA ASP A 75 16.66 -3.48 6.20
C ASP A 75 15.98 -2.11 6.34
N LEU A 76 15.28 -1.95 7.47
CA LEU A 76 14.50 -0.78 7.86
C LEU A 76 15.19 0.00 9.00
N SER A 77 16.52 -0.09 9.11
CA SER A 77 17.28 0.62 10.13
C SER A 77 17.54 2.10 9.78
N PHE A 78 17.38 2.47 8.50
CA PHE A 78 17.68 3.80 8.00
C PHE A 78 16.45 4.71 7.99
N SER A 79 16.60 5.93 8.52
CA SER A 79 15.52 6.93 8.52
C SER A 79 15.18 7.40 7.11
N MET A 80 13.91 7.26 6.71
CA MET A 80 13.42 7.83 5.45
C MET A 80 13.47 9.36 5.43
N ILE A 81 13.23 10.01 6.57
CA ILE A 81 13.24 11.48 6.68
C ILE A 81 14.62 12.03 6.28
N GLU A 82 15.68 11.42 6.80
CA GLU A 82 17.04 11.84 6.52
C GLU A 82 17.43 11.50 5.08
N THR A 83 16.96 10.35 4.59
CA THR A 83 17.29 9.82 3.27
C THR A 83 16.62 10.63 2.13
N GLU A 84 15.40 11.11 2.33
CA GLU A 84 14.64 11.90 1.35
C GLU A 84 15.02 13.38 1.29
N LYS A 85 15.68 13.90 2.34
CA LYS A 85 15.94 15.34 2.49
C LYS A 85 16.62 15.94 1.26
N GLY A 86 15.92 16.87 0.60
CA GLY A 86 16.44 17.61 -0.57
C GLY A 86 16.47 16.82 -1.88
N ARG A 87 15.80 15.66 -1.96
CA ARG A 87 15.74 14.84 -3.18
C ARG A 87 14.34 14.88 -3.81
N PRO A 88 14.22 14.93 -5.15
CA PRO A 88 12.93 14.75 -5.80
C PRO A 88 12.38 13.36 -5.48
N THR A 89 11.18 13.30 -4.92
CA THR A 89 10.50 12.03 -4.69
C THR A 89 10.08 11.44 -6.04
N ASP A 90 10.72 10.35 -6.47
CA ASP A 90 10.25 9.56 -7.61
C ASP A 90 9.02 8.74 -7.15
N TRP A 91 7.85 8.98 -7.76
CA TRP A 91 6.59 8.35 -7.32
C TRP A 91 6.28 7.12 -8.16
N VAL A 92 6.63 5.94 -7.65
CA VAL A 92 6.22 4.68 -8.28
C VAL A 92 4.79 4.36 -7.82
N HIS A 93 3.86 4.23 -8.77
CA HIS A 93 2.44 3.92 -8.53
C HIS A 93 1.63 4.94 -7.68
N GLY A 94 2.19 6.12 -7.41
CA GLY A 94 1.51 7.21 -6.69
C GLY A 94 1.59 7.14 -5.17
N CYS A 95 2.24 6.11 -4.61
CA CYS A 95 2.52 6.02 -3.18
C CYS A 95 3.78 6.84 -2.83
N PRO A 96 3.71 7.76 -1.87
CA PRO A 96 4.89 8.35 -1.24
C PRO A 96 5.84 7.28 -0.66
N ASN A 97 7.14 7.45 -0.91
CA ASN A 97 8.20 6.58 -0.41
C ASN A 97 8.13 6.38 1.12
N ARG A 98 7.89 7.44 1.90
CA ARG A 98 7.66 7.35 3.35
C ARG A 98 6.46 6.48 3.74
N PHE A 99 5.37 6.51 2.98
CA PHE A 99 4.22 5.63 3.23
C PHE A 99 4.49 4.18 2.81
N LEU A 100 5.25 3.98 1.73
CA LEU A 100 5.72 2.65 1.35
C LEU A 100 6.65 2.05 2.43
N TYR A 101 7.50 2.88 3.04
CA TYR A 101 8.33 2.49 4.18
C TYR A 101 7.50 2.09 5.40
N SER A 102 6.49 2.89 5.76
CA SER A 102 5.55 2.52 6.84
C SER A 102 4.83 1.20 6.56
N ILE A 103 4.40 0.96 5.31
CA ILE A 103 3.81 -0.33 4.89
C ILE A 103 4.80 -1.48 5.09
N ALA A 104 6.07 -1.30 4.71
CA ALA A 104 7.10 -2.32 4.89
C ALA A 104 7.36 -2.65 6.36
N ARG A 105 7.38 -1.64 7.24
CA ARG A 105 7.49 -1.84 8.69
C ARG A 105 6.32 -2.66 9.24
N ILE A 106 5.10 -2.35 8.80
CA ILE A 106 3.90 -3.11 9.20
C ILE A 106 3.98 -4.54 8.67
N ASN A 107 4.35 -4.75 7.39
CA ASN A 107 4.51 -6.08 6.80
C ASN A 107 5.52 -6.94 7.59
N GLN A 108 6.72 -6.41 7.85
CA GLN A 108 7.77 -7.12 8.59
C GLN A 108 7.33 -7.43 10.03
N TRP A 109 6.60 -6.52 10.68
CA TRP A 109 5.99 -6.82 11.98
C TRP A 109 4.97 -7.94 11.89
N ARG A 110 4.10 -7.96 10.88
CA ARG A 110 3.08 -9.01 10.74
C ARG A 110 3.69 -10.40 10.54
N GLU A 111 4.85 -10.47 9.89
CA GLU A 111 5.60 -11.72 9.71
C GLU A 111 6.30 -12.18 11.00
N ARG A 112 6.98 -11.26 11.69
CA ARG A 112 7.86 -11.61 12.84
C ARG A 112 7.19 -11.52 14.21
N ARG A 113 6.05 -10.83 14.31
CA ARG A 113 5.30 -10.57 15.55
C ARG A 113 6.18 -10.04 16.70
N THR A 114 7.03 -9.07 16.39
CA THR A 114 7.89 -8.38 17.37
C THR A 114 7.09 -7.44 18.28
N ASN A 115 7.73 -6.77 19.24
CA ASN A 115 7.04 -5.88 20.17
C ASN A 115 6.28 -4.75 19.45
N ARG A 116 4.95 -4.73 19.63
CA ARG A 116 4.00 -3.93 18.87
C ARG A 116 3.93 -2.47 19.31
N ASP A 117 3.90 -2.22 20.62
CA ASP A 117 3.34 -0.96 21.14
C ASP A 117 4.22 0.27 20.84
N PRO A 118 5.57 0.23 21.00
CA PRO A 118 6.42 1.36 20.61
C PRO A 118 6.37 1.64 19.11
N LEU A 119 6.32 0.59 18.30
CA LEU A 119 6.34 0.66 16.85
C LEU A 119 5.01 1.17 16.26
N CYS A 120 3.86 0.77 16.82
CA CYS A 120 2.54 1.26 16.38
C CYS A 120 2.45 2.79 16.55
N LYS A 121 2.89 3.31 17.71
CA LYS A 121 2.90 4.75 17.99
C LYS A 121 3.85 5.53 17.08
N GLU A 122 5.07 5.01 16.87
CA GLU A 122 6.07 5.67 16.03
C GLU A 122 5.59 5.80 14.57
N ILE A 123 5.01 4.73 14.00
CA ILE A 123 4.47 4.77 12.64
C ILE A 123 3.28 5.74 12.54
N GLU A 124 2.40 5.77 13.55
CA GLU A 124 1.27 6.69 13.60
C GLU A 124 1.73 8.15 13.60
N GLU A 125 2.67 8.51 14.49
CA GLU A 125 3.22 9.85 14.62
C GLU A 125 3.95 10.28 13.34
N ASP A 126 4.78 9.39 12.77
CA ASP A 126 5.48 9.63 11.51
C ASP A 126 4.53 9.91 10.33
N THR A 127 3.45 9.11 10.25
CA THR A 127 2.44 9.20 9.20
C THR A 127 1.67 10.53 9.27
N TRP A 128 1.36 11.00 10.48
CA TRP A 128 0.71 12.30 10.70
C TRP A 128 1.65 13.48 10.52
N ALA A 129 2.92 13.33 10.92
CA ALA A 129 3.94 14.36 10.76
C ALA A 129 4.32 14.59 9.28
N TRP A 130 4.07 13.61 8.40
CA TRP A 130 4.34 13.77 6.97
C TRP A 130 3.50 14.88 6.36
N ARG A 131 4.22 15.85 5.79
CA ARG A 131 3.64 16.94 5.02
C ARG A 131 3.85 16.64 3.54
N THR A 132 2.86 17.01 2.75
CA THR A 132 2.99 17.00 1.30
C THR A 132 4.10 17.96 0.90
N GLU A 133 5.28 17.43 0.61
CA GLU A 133 6.35 18.19 -0.03
C GLU A 133 5.89 18.49 -1.46
N SER A 134 5.22 19.63 -1.59
CA SER A 134 5.05 20.29 -2.86
C SER A 134 6.43 20.66 -3.36
N ALA A 135 7.06 19.81 -4.17
CA ALA A 135 7.88 20.33 -5.26
C ALA A 135 6.94 21.27 -6.04
N TYR A 136 6.99 22.56 -5.69
CA TYR A 136 6.27 23.62 -6.33
C TYR A 136 6.86 23.70 -7.74
N ASP A 137 6.11 23.17 -8.69
CA ASP A 137 6.38 23.37 -10.10
C ASP A 137 5.45 24.52 -10.53
N PRO A 138 5.98 25.73 -10.77
CA PRO A 138 5.18 26.88 -11.17
C PRO A 138 4.43 26.64 -12.50
N GLU A 139 4.85 25.64 -13.29
CA GLU A 139 4.22 25.26 -14.57
C GLU A 139 3.22 24.09 -14.43
N ALA A 140 3.11 23.47 -13.25
CA ALA A 140 2.17 22.39 -13.04
C ALA A 140 0.73 22.90 -12.98
N ASP A 141 -0.07 22.50 -13.98
CA ASP A 141 -1.52 22.64 -14.02
C ASP A 141 -2.15 22.36 -12.64
N SER A 142 -2.90 23.34 -12.13
CA SER A 142 -3.50 23.32 -10.78
C SER A 142 -4.36 22.07 -10.56
N GLY A 143 -5.00 21.55 -11.60
CA GLY A 143 -5.77 20.30 -11.54
C GLY A 143 -4.90 19.06 -11.29
N LYS A 144 -3.71 18.97 -11.91
CA LYS A 144 -2.77 17.86 -11.68
C LYS A 144 -2.17 17.91 -10.28
N HIS A 145 -1.93 19.13 -9.77
CA HIS A 145 -1.49 19.32 -8.40
C HIS A 145 -2.54 18.82 -7.39
N THR A 146 -3.80 19.24 -7.54
CA THR A 146 -4.90 18.80 -6.67
C THR A 146 -5.08 17.28 -6.71
N LEU A 147 -5.03 16.67 -7.89
CA LEU A 147 -5.09 15.21 -8.03
C LEU A 147 -3.95 14.50 -7.29
N ARG A 148 -2.72 15.03 -7.40
CA ARG A 148 -1.54 14.48 -6.73
C ARG A 148 -1.70 14.52 -5.21
N VAL A 149 -2.10 15.67 -4.66
CA VAL A 149 -2.34 15.82 -3.22
C VAL A 149 -3.40 14.81 -2.78
N ALA A 150 -4.52 14.71 -3.50
CA ALA A 150 -5.58 13.77 -3.14
C ALA A 150 -5.12 12.30 -3.11
N VAL A 151 -4.26 11.89 -4.06
CA VAL A 151 -3.65 10.55 -4.08
C VAL A 151 -2.79 10.32 -2.84
N GLN A 152 -1.93 11.28 -2.50
CA GLN A 152 -1.02 11.17 -1.35
C GLN A 152 -1.78 11.14 -0.02
N GLU A 153 -2.79 11.99 0.13
CA GLU A 153 -3.70 11.97 1.27
C GLU A 153 -4.43 10.62 1.39
N GLY A 154 -4.82 10.03 0.25
CA GLY A 154 -5.40 8.68 0.19
C GLY A 154 -4.43 7.62 0.71
N TRP A 155 -3.15 7.69 0.33
CA TRP A 155 -2.12 6.80 0.87
C TRP A 155 -1.87 7.01 2.35
N ARG A 156 -1.89 8.24 2.88
CA ARG A 156 -1.77 8.47 4.33
C ARG A 156 -2.84 7.69 5.09
N HIS A 157 -4.10 7.82 4.67
CA HIS A 157 -5.21 7.13 5.30
C HIS A 157 -5.17 5.61 5.08
N THR A 158 -4.58 5.14 3.98
CA THR A 158 -4.33 3.72 3.72
C THR A 158 -3.36 3.15 4.75
N VAL A 159 -2.25 3.84 5.01
CA VAL A 159 -1.27 3.45 6.03
C VAL A 159 -1.91 3.42 7.40
N LEU A 160 -2.69 4.44 7.77
CA LEU A 160 -3.37 4.49 9.07
C LEU A 160 -4.35 3.32 9.25
N ILE A 161 -5.18 3.00 8.25
CA ILE A 161 -6.07 1.84 8.30
C ILE A 161 -5.27 0.55 8.49
N TYR A 162 -4.21 0.37 7.70
CA TYR A 162 -3.39 -0.84 7.75
C TYR A 162 -2.63 -0.97 9.08
N LEU A 163 -2.14 0.15 9.62
CA LEU A 163 -1.52 0.22 10.94
C LEU A 163 -2.50 -0.25 12.01
N TYR A 164 -3.68 0.40 12.09
CA TYR A 164 -4.64 0.10 13.14
C TYR A 164 -5.15 -1.34 13.05
N MET A 165 -5.60 -1.78 11.88
CA MET A 165 -6.21 -3.10 11.73
C MET A 165 -5.20 -4.23 11.57
N GLY A 166 -4.12 -3.99 10.84
CA GLY A 166 -3.12 -4.99 10.49
C GLY A 166 -2.06 -5.20 11.57
N MET A 167 -1.77 -4.17 12.38
CA MET A 167 -0.76 -4.21 13.44
C MET A 167 -1.31 -3.98 14.84
N CYS A 168 -2.12 -2.94 15.04
CA CYS A 168 -2.71 -2.65 16.34
C CYS A 168 -3.98 -3.51 16.61
N GLU A 169 -4.33 -4.39 15.66
CA GLU A 169 -5.35 -5.45 15.73
C GLU A 169 -6.76 -4.97 16.13
N VAL A 170 -7.07 -3.71 15.84
CA VAL A 170 -8.44 -3.21 16.03
C VAL A 170 -9.33 -3.59 14.85
N THR A 171 -10.64 -3.55 15.06
CA THR A 171 -11.61 -3.85 14.00
C THR A 171 -11.90 -2.64 13.14
N SER A 172 -12.59 -2.86 12.02
CA SER A 172 -13.11 -1.81 11.15
C SER A 172 -13.99 -0.81 11.88
N HIS A 173 -14.56 -1.13 13.04
CA HIS A 173 -15.41 -0.23 13.81
C HIS A 173 -14.65 0.82 14.61
N ASP A 174 -13.34 0.68 14.76
CA ASP A 174 -12.53 1.68 15.45
C ASP A 174 -12.77 3.07 14.84
N PRO A 175 -13.06 4.10 15.66
CA PRO A 175 -13.35 5.44 15.16
C PRO A 175 -12.25 6.03 14.27
N ARG A 176 -10.98 5.67 14.50
CA ARG A 176 -9.83 6.12 13.73
C ARG A 176 -9.81 5.49 12.33
N VAL A 177 -10.15 4.20 12.24
CA VAL A 177 -10.33 3.50 10.96
C VAL A 177 -11.48 4.15 10.18
N GLN A 178 -12.64 4.33 10.81
CA GLN A 178 -13.80 4.93 10.15
C GLN A 178 -13.56 6.40 9.75
N SER A 179 -12.76 7.15 10.50
CA SER A 179 -12.31 8.48 10.09
C SER A 179 -11.54 8.43 8.78
N SER A 180 -10.58 7.51 8.67
CA SER A 180 -9.78 7.32 7.46
C SER A 180 -10.60 6.85 6.25
N VAL A 181 -11.55 5.93 6.45
CA VAL A 181 -12.49 5.49 5.39
C VAL A 181 -13.28 6.68 4.82
N ARG A 182 -13.81 7.55 5.70
CA ARG A 182 -14.54 8.74 5.27
C ARG A 182 -13.66 9.72 4.50
N GLN A 183 -12.40 9.89 4.91
CA GLN A 183 -11.48 10.78 4.19
C GLN A 183 -11.15 10.24 2.80
N ILE A 184 -10.81 8.96 2.66
CA ILE A 184 -10.57 8.34 1.35
C ILE A 184 -11.81 8.47 0.44
N SER A 185 -13.00 8.25 1.00
CA SER A 185 -14.26 8.48 0.30
C SER A 185 -14.40 9.91 -0.23
N ARG A 186 -14.11 10.93 0.58
CA ARG A 186 -14.20 12.34 0.18
C ARG A 186 -13.17 12.70 -0.87
N LEU A 187 -11.93 12.27 -0.69
CA LEU A 187 -10.85 12.47 -1.66
C LEU A 187 -11.23 11.89 -3.03
N TYR A 188 -11.87 10.72 -3.03
CA TYR A 188 -12.37 10.14 -4.26
C TYR A 188 -13.43 11.00 -4.95
N THR A 189 -14.40 11.56 -4.21
CA THR A 189 -15.44 12.42 -4.80
C THR A 189 -14.88 13.64 -5.53
N ILE A 190 -13.72 14.13 -5.10
CA ILE A 190 -13.04 15.29 -5.71
C ILE A 190 -12.39 14.92 -7.05
N ILE A 191 -11.97 13.67 -7.24
CA ILE A 191 -11.16 13.22 -8.38
C ILE A 191 -11.95 12.42 -9.42
N GLN A 192 -13.28 12.30 -9.28
CA GLN A 192 -14.16 11.40 -10.05
C GLN A 192 -14.01 11.48 -11.58
N SER A 193 -13.59 12.61 -12.14
CA SER A 193 -13.39 12.80 -13.59
C SER A 193 -12.03 12.29 -14.11
N ASN A 194 -11.05 12.09 -13.23
CA ASN A 194 -9.69 11.68 -13.56
C ASN A 194 -9.24 10.60 -12.58
N PHE A 195 -9.78 9.38 -12.70
CA PHE A 195 -9.38 8.25 -11.86
C PHE A 195 -7.86 8.10 -11.87
N ALA A 196 -7.21 8.62 -10.84
CA ALA A 196 -5.77 8.50 -10.71
C ALA A 196 -5.48 7.04 -10.42
N ALA A 197 -4.76 6.41 -11.34
CA ALA A 197 -4.25 5.06 -11.20
C ALA A 197 -3.61 4.73 -9.83
N GLY A 198 -3.15 5.74 -9.07
CA GLY A 198 -2.59 5.58 -7.72
C GLY A 198 -3.61 5.48 -6.59
N MET A 199 -4.91 5.64 -6.85
CA MET A 199 -5.98 5.56 -5.82
C MET A 199 -6.60 4.17 -5.67
N MET A 200 -6.20 3.20 -6.50
CA MET A 200 -6.74 1.84 -6.43
C MET A 200 -6.58 1.21 -5.05
N ALA A 201 -5.34 1.17 -4.56
CA ALA A 201 -5.04 0.58 -3.26
C ALA A 201 -5.76 1.32 -2.10
N PRO A 202 -5.72 2.67 -2.02
CA PRO A 202 -6.53 3.39 -1.04
C PRO A 202 -8.03 3.07 -1.08
N VAL A 203 -8.62 3.04 -2.27
CA VAL A 203 -10.05 2.72 -2.44
C VAL A 203 -10.37 1.30 -1.96
N LEU A 204 -9.55 0.33 -2.34
CA LEU A 204 -9.74 -1.07 -1.93
C LEU A 204 -9.63 -1.25 -0.42
N VAL A 205 -8.60 -0.66 0.21
CA VAL A 205 -8.41 -0.72 1.66
C VAL A 205 -9.57 -0.05 2.40
N ALA A 206 -10.04 1.11 1.94
CA ALA A 206 -11.21 1.76 2.52
C ALA A 206 -12.50 0.95 2.34
N ALA A 207 -12.67 0.30 1.19
CA ALA A 207 -13.82 -0.53 0.87
C ALA A 207 -13.92 -1.75 1.79
N ALA A 208 -12.81 -2.42 2.08
CA ALA A 208 -12.75 -3.54 3.01
C ALA A 208 -13.24 -3.14 4.43
N CYS A 209 -13.08 -1.86 4.79
CA CYS A 209 -13.49 -1.30 6.07
C CYS A 209 -14.86 -0.61 6.05
N ALA A 210 -15.57 -0.60 4.92
CA ALA A 210 -16.83 0.11 4.75
C ALA A 210 -17.98 -0.57 5.53
N ARG A 211 -18.68 0.23 6.34
CA ARG A 211 -19.77 -0.23 7.21
C ARG A 211 -21.16 0.02 6.64
N SER A 212 -21.37 1.19 6.05
CA SER A 212 -22.68 1.55 5.52
C SER A 212 -22.86 0.97 4.12
N GLU A 213 -24.06 0.51 3.80
CA GLU A 213 -24.40 0.02 2.45
C GLU A 213 -24.22 1.11 1.39
N ALA A 214 -24.42 2.38 1.77
CA ALA A 214 -24.15 3.52 0.89
C ALA A 214 -22.65 3.64 0.55
N ASP A 215 -21.76 3.50 1.53
CA ASP A 215 -20.31 3.53 1.29
C ASP A 215 -19.87 2.30 0.49
N ARG A 216 -20.41 1.12 0.79
CA ARG A 216 -20.13 -0.14 0.07
C ARG A 216 -20.51 -0.04 -1.40
N ALA A 217 -21.75 0.37 -1.69
CA ALA A 217 -22.23 0.54 -3.06
C ALA A 217 -21.35 1.53 -3.83
N ARG A 218 -20.96 2.64 -3.20
CA ARG A 218 -20.05 3.60 -3.82
C ARG A 218 -18.70 2.96 -4.12
N PHE A 219 -18.02 2.38 -3.12
CA PHE A 219 -16.69 1.78 -3.31
C PHE A 219 -16.71 0.62 -4.31
N HIS A 220 -17.76 -0.21 -4.30
CA HIS A 220 -17.96 -1.29 -5.25
C HIS A 220 -17.97 -0.79 -6.68
N ALA A 221 -18.74 0.28 -6.95
CA ALA A 221 -18.74 0.92 -8.26
C ALA A 221 -17.31 1.37 -8.64
N LEU A 222 -16.54 1.94 -7.71
CA LEU A 222 -15.19 2.41 -8.00
C LEU A 222 -14.24 1.28 -8.38
N VAL A 223 -14.26 0.20 -7.62
CA VAL A 223 -13.41 -0.97 -7.86
C VAL A 223 -13.82 -1.65 -9.17
N SER A 224 -15.11 -1.72 -9.47
CA SER A 224 -15.63 -2.36 -10.70
C SER A 224 -15.27 -1.59 -11.98
N HIS A 225 -15.19 -0.26 -11.93
CA HIS A 225 -14.89 0.59 -13.10
C HIS A 225 -13.39 0.77 -13.36
N SER A 226 -12.54 0.12 -12.58
CA SER A 226 -11.11 0.42 -12.53
C SER A 226 -10.23 -0.40 -13.49
N GLY A 227 -10.53 -0.35 -14.79
CA GLY A 227 -9.67 -0.96 -15.81
C GLY A 227 -8.29 -0.31 -16.00
N SER A 228 -8.00 0.80 -15.31
CA SER A 228 -6.88 1.72 -15.61
C SER A 228 -5.76 1.80 -14.57
N SER A 229 -5.73 0.91 -13.56
CA SER A 229 -4.67 0.92 -12.54
C SER A 229 -3.27 0.82 -13.15
N LYS A 230 -2.34 1.70 -12.75
CA LYS A 230 -0.92 1.63 -13.19
C LYS A 230 -0.15 0.55 -12.46
N ILE A 231 -0.69 0.03 -11.36
CA ILE A 231 -0.14 -1.12 -10.66
C ILE A 231 -0.53 -2.35 -11.48
N GLN A 232 0.42 -2.90 -12.24
CA GLN A 232 0.15 -4.03 -13.14
C GLN A 232 -0.44 -5.24 -12.41
N LEU A 233 -0.07 -5.46 -11.14
CA LEU A 233 -0.69 -6.47 -10.28
C LEU A 233 -2.21 -6.27 -10.24
N LEU A 234 -2.69 -5.07 -9.93
CA LEU A 234 -4.11 -4.83 -9.63
C LEU A 234 -5.00 -4.79 -10.87
N LYS A 235 -4.43 -4.81 -12.08
CA LYS A 235 -5.22 -4.80 -13.32
C LYS A 235 -6.01 -6.10 -13.46
N ASN A 236 -7.31 -5.98 -13.74
CA ASN A 236 -8.22 -7.09 -14.02
C ASN A 236 -8.42 -8.08 -12.86
N MET A 237 -8.15 -7.66 -11.63
CA MET A 237 -8.40 -8.47 -10.45
C MET A 237 -9.86 -8.34 -10.01
N ASN A 238 -10.49 -9.47 -9.63
CA ASN A 238 -11.87 -9.48 -9.14
C ASN A 238 -11.97 -9.02 -7.67
N PHE A 239 -11.43 -7.84 -7.36
CA PHE A 239 -11.55 -7.25 -6.03
C PHE A 239 -12.99 -6.88 -5.68
N ALA A 240 -13.84 -6.62 -6.68
CA ALA A 240 -15.28 -6.49 -6.48
C ALA A 240 -15.85 -7.76 -5.82
N GLY A 241 -15.54 -8.95 -6.36
CA GLY A 241 -15.94 -10.22 -5.77
C GLY A 241 -15.34 -10.47 -4.37
N VAL A 242 -14.12 -10.01 -4.10
CA VAL A 242 -13.53 -10.09 -2.74
C VAL A 242 -14.38 -9.30 -1.74
N LEU A 243 -14.77 -8.08 -2.12
CA LEU A 243 -15.62 -7.22 -1.30
C LEU A 243 -17.02 -7.81 -1.13
N ASP A 244 -17.61 -8.37 -2.19
CA ASP A 244 -18.90 -9.05 -2.11
C ASP A 244 -18.86 -10.23 -1.14
N HIS A 245 -17.84 -11.09 -1.23
CA HIS A 245 -17.64 -12.20 -0.31
C HIS A 245 -17.50 -11.71 1.15
N LEU A 246 -16.72 -10.66 1.37
CA LEU A 246 -16.54 -10.06 2.70
C LEU A 246 -17.84 -9.49 3.26
N TRP A 247 -18.57 -8.72 2.45
CA TRP A 247 -19.78 -8.00 2.86
C TRP A 247 -21.00 -8.90 3.02
N GLN A 248 -21.09 -10.00 2.28
CA GLN A 248 -22.14 -11.01 2.43
C GLN A 248 -21.81 -12.04 3.52
N GLY A 249 -20.52 -12.19 3.85
CA GLY A 249 -20.04 -13.07 4.91
C GLY A 249 -19.89 -12.35 6.24
N VAL A 250 -18.65 -12.31 6.74
CA VAL A 250 -18.31 -11.82 8.09
C VAL A 250 -18.65 -10.34 8.32
N ALA A 251 -18.76 -9.52 7.28
CA ALA A 251 -19.17 -8.13 7.39
C ALA A 251 -20.66 -7.90 7.12
N ALA A 252 -21.48 -8.95 7.06
CA ALA A 252 -22.92 -8.82 6.84
C ALA A 252 -23.56 -7.82 7.82
N ASN A 253 -24.53 -7.04 7.32
CA ASN A 253 -25.23 -6.00 8.09
C ASN A 253 -24.30 -4.95 8.72
N GLY A 254 -23.15 -4.69 8.10
CA GLY A 254 -22.18 -3.71 8.57
C GLY A 254 -21.41 -4.16 9.81
N ALA A 255 -21.28 -5.47 10.06
CA ALA A 255 -20.53 -6.04 11.18
C ALA A 255 -19.02 -5.67 11.16
N PRO A 256 -18.36 -5.63 12.33
CA PRO A 256 -16.93 -5.35 12.42
C PRO A 256 -16.12 -6.47 11.77
N VAL A 257 -15.08 -6.07 11.03
CA VAL A 257 -14.12 -7.00 10.43
C VAL A 257 -12.71 -6.67 10.87
N THR A 258 -11.87 -7.68 10.96
CA THR A 258 -10.42 -7.57 11.16
C THR A 258 -9.69 -7.49 9.82
N TRP A 259 -8.38 -7.23 9.85
CA TRP A 259 -7.58 -7.34 8.62
C TRP A 259 -7.53 -8.78 8.09
N GLU A 260 -7.55 -9.78 8.98
CA GLU A 260 -7.48 -11.18 8.57
C GLU A 260 -8.77 -11.64 7.89
N ASP A 261 -9.93 -11.11 8.28
CA ASP A 261 -11.22 -11.34 7.61
C ASP A 261 -11.19 -10.90 6.14
N TYR A 262 -10.60 -9.73 5.87
CA TYR A 262 -10.34 -9.27 4.52
C TYR A 262 -9.41 -10.23 3.77
N LEU A 263 -8.29 -10.64 4.38
CA LEU A 263 -7.34 -11.55 3.75
C LEU A 263 -7.96 -12.92 3.44
N ASN A 264 -8.81 -13.44 4.32
CA ASN A 264 -9.56 -14.68 4.12
C ASN A 264 -10.53 -14.57 2.94
N SER A 265 -11.29 -13.48 2.86
CA SER A 265 -12.18 -13.22 1.71
C SER A 265 -11.39 -13.09 0.41
N ARG A 266 -10.21 -12.44 0.46
CA ARG A 266 -9.31 -12.35 -0.69
C ARG A 266 -8.84 -13.74 -1.13
N ARG A 267 -8.40 -14.61 -0.21
CA ARG A 267 -7.96 -16.00 -0.52
C ARG A 267 -9.08 -16.84 -1.13
N ALA A 268 -10.32 -16.62 -0.69
CA ALA A 268 -11.48 -17.36 -1.18
C ALA A 268 -11.84 -17.01 -2.65
N VAL A 269 -11.58 -15.78 -3.07
CA VAL A 269 -12.01 -15.27 -4.39
C VAL A 269 -10.86 -15.17 -5.41
N ILE A 270 -9.65 -14.81 -4.96
CA ILE A 270 -8.48 -14.59 -5.84
C ILE A 270 -7.40 -15.62 -5.51
N ASP A 271 -7.19 -16.56 -6.43
CA ASP A 271 -6.06 -17.48 -6.41
C ASP A 271 -4.78 -16.81 -6.94
N VAL A 272 -3.78 -16.73 -6.07
CA VAL A 272 -2.45 -16.16 -6.32
C VAL A 272 -1.39 -17.24 -6.57
N GLY A 273 -1.74 -18.52 -6.49
CA GLY A 273 -0.85 -19.66 -6.78
C GLY A 273 0.32 -19.81 -5.79
N VAL A 274 0.06 -19.56 -4.50
CA VAL A 274 1.03 -19.71 -3.39
C VAL A 274 0.77 -21.00 -2.64
#